data_AF-A0A4S3K530-F1
#
_entry.id   AF-A0A4S3K530-F1
#
_cell.length_a   1.000
_cell.length_b   1.000
_cell.length_c   1.000
_cell.angle_alpha   90.00
_cell.angle_beta   90.00
_cell.angle_gamma   90.00
#
_symmetry.space_group_name_H-M   'P 1'
#
loop_
_entity.id
_entity.type
_entity.pdbx_description
1 polymer ?
#
loop_
_entity_poly.entity_id
_entity_poly.type
_entity_poly.pdbx_seq_one_letter_code
_entity_poly.pdbx_strand_id
1 'polypeptide(L)'
;MFQTLEGAELTSPPFRHYEAAGSQSWAYVLQPIDIPWFHVRVGVGSDTRVVFASHVSNWVHLPQEARGDTLRLIDVRLVSPGWLNGTADWMMEPLEEVLEGVDEASGEVGWIFLIGLGRRYVQPAVGSTSGELTRLKRIFRIRPVGPFEARASDTVQ
;
A
#
# COMPACT_ATOMS: atom_id res chain seq x y z
N MET A 1 -9.43 1.92 -7.18
CA MET A 1 -10.35 2.74 -6.36
C MET A 1 -11.24 1.82 -5.55
N PHE A 2 -11.43 2.09 -4.25
CA PHE A 2 -12.44 1.42 -3.43
C PHE A 2 -13.70 2.27 -3.37
N GLN A 3 -14.86 1.64 -3.36
CA GLN A 3 -16.16 2.30 -3.25
C GLN A 3 -16.90 1.78 -2.02
N THR A 4 -17.49 2.68 -1.26
CA THR A 4 -18.44 2.37 -0.20
C THR A 4 -19.86 2.45 -0.76
N LEU A 5 -20.75 1.60 -0.26
CA LEU A 5 -22.18 1.68 -0.55
C LEU A 5 -22.92 2.06 0.73
N GLU A 6 -23.93 2.91 0.60
CA GLU A 6 -24.78 3.32 1.73
C GLU A 6 -25.40 2.11 2.44
N GLY A 7 -25.95 1.15 1.66
CA GLY A 7 -26.51 -0.09 2.22
C GLY A 7 -25.50 -1.03 2.89
N ALA A 8 -24.20 -0.75 2.78
CA ALA A 8 -23.14 -1.48 3.48
C ALA A 8 -22.71 -0.79 4.78
N GLU A 9 -23.17 0.42 5.08
CA GLU A 9 -22.81 1.12 6.32
C GLU A 9 -23.40 0.41 7.54
N LEU A 10 -22.56 0.20 8.56
CA LEU A 10 -22.92 -0.49 9.79
C LEU A 10 -23.31 0.52 10.86
N THR A 11 -24.59 0.53 11.24
CA THR A 11 -25.08 1.28 12.41
C THR A 11 -24.71 0.63 13.74
N SER A 12 -24.35 -0.66 13.71
CA SER A 12 -23.86 -1.41 14.85
C SER A 12 -22.68 -2.31 14.50
N PRO A 13 -21.46 -1.75 14.41
CA PRO A 13 -20.30 -2.50 14.01
C PRO A 13 -19.87 -3.51 15.09
N PRO A 14 -19.36 -4.69 14.71
CA PRO A 14 -19.01 -5.76 15.65
C PRO A 14 -17.77 -5.46 16.52
N PHE A 15 -17.06 -4.35 16.30
CA PHE A 15 -15.83 -3.99 17.01
C PHE A 15 -15.72 -2.50 17.36
N ARG A 16 -16.80 -1.92 17.89
CA ARG A 16 -16.93 -0.49 18.23
C ARG A 16 -15.76 0.09 19.05
N HIS A 17 -15.11 -0.72 19.89
CA HIS A 17 -13.98 -0.28 20.72
C HIS A 17 -12.70 0.03 19.93
N TYR A 18 -12.62 -0.35 18.66
CA TYR A 18 -11.52 0.01 17.77
C TYR A 18 -11.85 1.16 16.81
N GLU A 19 -13.08 1.69 16.84
CA GLU A 19 -13.46 2.80 15.98
C GLU A 19 -12.74 4.09 16.39
N ALA A 20 -12.25 4.81 15.39
CA ALA A 20 -11.72 6.14 15.63
C ALA A 20 -12.88 7.12 15.81
N ALA A 21 -12.67 8.16 16.63
CA ALA A 21 -13.67 9.21 16.75
C ALA A 21 -13.98 9.81 15.37
N GLY A 22 -15.26 9.83 15.00
CA GLY A 22 -15.73 10.34 13.71
C GLY A 22 -15.56 9.37 12.53
N SER A 23 -15.17 8.11 12.73
CA SER A 23 -15.18 7.11 11.65
C SER A 23 -16.59 6.56 11.41
N GLN A 24 -16.84 6.17 10.17
CA GLN A 24 -17.95 5.30 9.78
C GLN A 24 -17.40 3.90 9.49
N SER A 25 -18.23 2.89 9.68
CA SER A 25 -17.87 1.49 9.45
C SER A 25 -18.73 0.92 8.33
N TRP A 26 -18.11 0.12 7.44
CA TRP A 26 -18.81 -0.56 6.36
C TRP A 26 -18.59 -2.07 6.44
N ALA A 27 -19.64 -2.84 6.15
CA ALA A 27 -19.60 -4.30 6.10
C ALA A 27 -18.68 -4.82 4.98
N TYR A 28 -18.59 -4.08 3.88
CA TYR A 28 -17.72 -4.38 2.74
C TYR A 28 -17.48 -3.11 1.92
N VAL A 29 -16.44 -3.17 1.09
CA VAL A 29 -16.14 -2.19 0.04
C VAL A 29 -16.13 -2.88 -1.31
N LEU A 30 -16.48 -2.15 -2.36
CA LEU A 30 -16.37 -2.64 -3.72
C LEU A 30 -15.04 -2.22 -4.34
N GLN A 31 -14.47 -3.13 -5.12
CA GLN A 31 -13.39 -2.84 -6.03
C GLN A 31 -13.87 -3.10 -7.46
N PRO A 32 -14.36 -2.07 -8.18
CA PRO A 32 -14.99 -2.26 -9.49
C PRO A 32 -14.00 -2.56 -10.63
N ILE A 33 -12.69 -2.43 -10.38
CA ILE A 33 -11.64 -2.60 -11.38
C ILE A 33 -10.62 -3.60 -10.85
N ASP A 34 -10.31 -4.60 -11.67
CA ASP A 34 -9.33 -5.66 -11.39
C ASP A 34 -7.88 -5.16 -11.53
N ILE A 35 -7.48 -4.25 -10.65
CA ILE A 35 -6.15 -3.63 -10.57
C ILE A 35 -5.52 -3.87 -9.20
N PRO A 36 -4.20 -3.78 -9.05
CA PRO A 36 -3.58 -3.92 -7.74
C PRO A 36 -4.02 -2.82 -6.77
N TRP A 37 -3.91 -3.13 -5.49
CA TRP A 37 -4.06 -2.19 -4.38
C TRP A 37 -2.99 -2.44 -3.32
N PHE A 38 -2.95 -1.60 -2.29
CA PHE A 38 -1.86 -1.60 -1.31
C PHE A 38 -2.40 -1.79 0.09
N HIS A 39 -1.87 -2.80 0.78
CA HIS A 39 -2.01 -2.97 2.21
C HIS A 39 -0.86 -2.23 2.89
N VAL A 40 -1.14 -1.04 3.43
CA VAL A 40 -0.13 -0.13 3.98
C VAL A 40 -0.19 -0.19 5.50
N ARG A 41 0.91 -0.55 6.15
CA ARG A 41 1.02 -0.52 7.61
C ARG A 41 1.68 0.77 8.05
N VAL A 42 1.03 1.48 8.97
CA VAL A 42 1.53 2.74 9.53
C VAL A 42 1.57 2.68 11.05
N GLY A 43 2.55 3.35 11.65
CA GLY A 43 2.65 3.53 13.10
C GLY A 43 2.27 4.94 13.50
N VAL A 44 1.55 5.10 14.61
CA VAL A 44 1.26 6.39 15.26
C VAL A 44 1.52 6.22 16.75
N GLY A 45 2.57 6.85 17.28
CA GLY A 45 3.09 6.51 18.62
C GLY A 45 3.39 5.01 18.75
N SER A 46 2.79 4.37 19.76
CA SER A 46 2.84 2.92 20.01
C SER A 46 1.88 2.09 19.15
N ASP A 47 0.89 2.73 18.52
CA ASP A 47 -0.15 2.03 17.77
C ASP A 47 0.29 1.71 16.35
N THR A 48 -0.21 0.59 15.83
CA THR A 48 -0.11 0.24 14.40
C THR A 48 -1.51 0.23 13.79
N ARG A 49 -1.64 0.85 12.62
CA ARG A 49 -2.87 0.90 11.82
C ARG A 49 -2.60 0.35 10.43
N VAL A 50 -3.66 -0.14 9.79
CA VAL A 50 -3.63 -0.61 8.41
C VAL A 50 -4.46 0.36 7.57
N VAL A 51 -3.90 0.80 6.45
CA VAL A 51 -4.57 1.62 5.44
C VAL A 51 -4.67 0.80 4.16
N PHE A 52 -5.87 0.69 3.63
CA PHE A 52 -6.14 0.10 2.31
C PHE A 52 -6.09 1.23 1.29
N ALA A 53 -5.00 1.29 0.53
CA ALA A 53 -4.79 2.34 -0.46
C ALA A 53 -5.01 1.79 -1.87
N SER A 54 -5.78 2.51 -2.67
CA SER A 54 -6.15 2.04 -4.01
C SER A 54 -5.22 2.54 -5.12
N HIS A 55 -4.31 3.47 -4.79
CA HIS A 55 -3.37 4.05 -5.73
C HIS A 55 -2.07 4.45 -5.02
N VAL A 56 -0.95 4.48 -5.75
CA VAL A 56 0.39 4.77 -5.20
C VAL A 56 0.45 6.14 -4.53
N SER A 57 -0.17 7.15 -5.14
CA SER A 57 -0.21 8.53 -4.60
C SER A 57 -0.84 8.64 -3.21
N ASN A 58 -1.69 7.69 -2.81
CA ASN A 58 -2.37 7.72 -1.51
C ASN A 58 -1.43 7.41 -0.33
N TRP A 59 -0.25 6.83 -0.57
CA TRP A 59 0.65 6.41 0.52
C TRP A 59 2.12 6.72 0.29
N VAL A 60 2.56 6.97 -0.94
CA VAL A 60 3.99 7.16 -1.28
C VAL A 60 4.66 8.34 -0.54
N HIS A 61 3.86 9.32 -0.10
CA HIS A 61 4.32 10.50 0.62
C HIS A 61 4.48 10.27 2.13
N LEU A 62 4.09 9.10 2.65
CA LEU A 62 4.20 8.79 4.07
C LEU A 62 5.67 8.69 4.50
N PRO A 63 6.06 9.34 5.62
CA PRO A 63 7.44 9.33 6.08
C PRO A 63 7.82 7.94 6.59
N GLN A 64 8.98 7.42 6.18
CA GLN A 64 9.47 6.10 6.62
C GLN A 64 10.14 6.12 8.00
N GLU A 65 10.48 7.31 8.49
CA GLU A 65 11.08 7.52 9.81
C GLU A 65 10.18 8.49 10.59
N ALA A 66 9.91 8.17 11.86
CA ALA A 66 9.20 9.08 12.76
C ALA A 66 10.18 9.98 13.52
N ARG A 67 9.72 11.17 13.91
CA ARG A 67 10.32 11.97 14.97
C ARG A 67 9.31 12.06 16.12
N GLY A 68 9.55 11.34 17.21
CA GLY A 68 8.59 11.23 18.32
C GLY A 68 7.35 10.43 17.93
N ASP A 69 6.17 10.81 18.43
CA ASP A 69 4.91 10.08 18.25
C ASP A 69 4.19 10.34 16.91
N THR A 70 4.92 10.78 15.89
CA THR A 70 4.38 11.09 14.56
C THR A 70 4.06 9.83 13.75
N LEU A 71 3.14 9.97 12.79
CA LEU A 71 2.84 8.97 11.77
C LEU A 71 4.13 8.52 11.06
N ARG A 72 4.31 7.21 10.89
CA ARG A 72 5.38 6.61 10.08
C ARG A 72 4.88 5.44 9.25
N LEU A 73 5.44 5.27 8.07
CA LEU A 73 5.29 4.07 7.26
C LEU A 73 6.11 2.93 7.88
N ILE A 74 5.47 1.78 8.10
CA ILE A 74 6.13 0.57 8.60
C ILE A 74 6.48 -0.35 7.42
N ASP A 75 5.47 -0.74 6.64
CA ASP A 75 5.65 -1.52 5.43
C ASP A 75 4.49 -1.31 4.46
N VAL A 76 4.72 -1.71 3.22
CA VAL A 76 3.71 -1.74 2.16
C VAL A 76 3.72 -3.12 1.55
N ARG A 77 2.53 -3.69 1.38
CA ARG A 77 2.35 -4.90 0.58
C ARG A 77 1.51 -4.58 -0.64
N LEU A 78 1.96 -5.05 -1.79
CA LEU A 78 1.18 -5.03 -3.01
C LEU A 78 0.19 -6.19 -2.94
N VAL A 79 -1.08 -5.90 -3.18
CA VAL A 79 -2.11 -6.90 -3.40
C VAL A 79 -2.44 -6.89 -4.88
N SER A 80 -1.99 -7.92 -5.58
CA SER A 80 -1.99 -7.99 -7.04
C SER A 80 -2.92 -9.09 -7.55
N PRO A 81 -3.68 -8.84 -8.61
CA PRO A 81 -4.46 -9.87 -9.30
C PRO A 81 -3.56 -10.84 -10.07
N GLY A 82 -4.12 -12.01 -10.41
CA GLY A 82 -3.43 -13.09 -11.10
C GLY A 82 -2.76 -12.66 -12.42
N TRP A 83 -3.45 -11.83 -13.22
CA TRP A 83 -2.90 -11.34 -14.48
C TRP A 83 -1.64 -10.48 -14.31
N LEU A 84 -1.46 -9.83 -13.15
CA LEU A 84 -0.32 -8.96 -12.87
C LEU A 84 0.85 -9.74 -12.26
N ASN A 85 0.57 -10.68 -11.37
CA ASN A 85 1.59 -11.50 -10.70
C ASN A 85 1.97 -12.78 -11.49
N GLY A 86 1.27 -13.07 -12.59
CA GLY A 86 1.51 -14.24 -13.42
C GLY A 86 0.97 -15.56 -12.85
N THR A 87 0.04 -15.49 -11.89
CA THR A 87 -0.59 -16.65 -11.25
C THR A 87 -2.10 -16.68 -11.52
N ALA A 88 -2.80 -17.72 -11.05
CA ALA A 88 -4.26 -17.82 -11.17
C ALA A 88 -5.01 -17.01 -10.09
N ASP A 89 -4.31 -16.60 -9.03
CA ASP A 89 -4.91 -16.11 -7.81
C ASP A 89 -4.38 -14.72 -7.42
N TRP A 90 -5.13 -14.07 -6.54
CA TRP A 90 -4.64 -12.87 -5.88
C TRP A 90 -3.49 -13.21 -4.93
N MET A 91 -2.47 -12.35 -4.91
CA MET A 91 -1.35 -12.45 -3.98
C MET A 91 -1.16 -11.15 -3.21
N MET A 92 -0.72 -11.27 -1.96
CA MET A 92 -0.30 -10.14 -1.13
C MET A 92 1.19 -10.29 -0.79
N GLU A 93 2.02 -9.43 -1.35
CA GLU A 93 3.47 -9.58 -1.31
C GLU A 93 4.18 -8.30 -0.84
N PRO A 94 5.32 -8.40 -0.12
CA PRO A 94 6.09 -7.23 0.30
C PRO A 94 6.57 -6.40 -0.89
N LEU A 95 6.29 -5.10 -0.86
CA LEU A 95 6.70 -4.13 -1.87
C LEU A 95 8.05 -3.50 -1.49
N GLU A 96 9.05 -3.63 -2.35
CA GLU A 96 10.39 -3.10 -2.11
C GLU A 96 10.60 -1.74 -2.76
N GLU A 97 10.17 -1.59 -4.01
CA GLU A 97 10.39 -0.39 -4.82
C GLU A 97 9.20 -0.15 -5.75
N VAL A 98 8.91 1.12 -6.02
CA VAL A 98 7.97 1.54 -7.05
C VAL A 98 8.67 2.48 -8.02
N LEU A 99 8.52 2.18 -9.31
CA LEU A 99 8.91 3.06 -10.40
C LEU A 99 7.65 3.55 -11.13
N GLU A 100 7.67 4.82 -11.46
CA GLU A 100 6.78 5.46 -12.42
C GLU A 100 7.43 5.36 -13.80
N GLY A 101 6.66 5.08 -14.83
CA GLY A 101 7.12 5.12 -16.22
C GLY A 101 6.04 5.67 -17.14
N VAL A 102 6.44 6.00 -18.35
CA VAL A 102 5.52 6.41 -19.43
C VAL A 102 5.35 5.25 -20.37
N ASP A 103 4.10 4.90 -20.64
CA ASP A 103 3.74 3.96 -21.69
C ASP A 103 3.94 4.63 -23.05
N GLU A 104 4.72 4.04 -23.95
CA GLU A 104 5.01 4.69 -25.24
C GLU A 104 3.82 4.70 -26.20
N ALA A 105 2.91 3.72 -26.08
CA ALA A 105 1.77 3.59 -26.97
C ALA A 105 0.67 4.61 -26.61
N SER A 106 0.43 4.82 -25.33
CA SER A 106 -0.60 5.76 -24.85
C SER A 106 -0.06 7.12 -24.42
N GLY A 107 1.22 7.23 -24.09
CA GLY A 107 1.81 8.42 -23.46
C GLY A 107 1.42 8.60 -21.99
N GLU A 108 0.67 7.66 -21.43
CA GLU A 108 0.12 7.72 -20.07
C GLU A 108 1.05 7.05 -19.06
N VAL A 109 0.79 7.31 -17.78
CA VAL A 109 1.63 6.78 -16.69
C VAL A 109 1.30 5.32 -16.40
N GLY A 110 2.34 4.49 -16.35
CA GLY A 110 2.31 3.13 -15.83
C GLY A 110 3.20 2.97 -14.60
N TRP A 111 3.06 1.82 -13.94
CA TRP A 111 3.77 1.50 -12.70
C TRP A 111 4.56 0.22 -12.81
N ILE A 112 5.74 0.20 -12.20
CA ILE A 112 6.52 -1.01 -11.99
C ILE A 112 6.66 -1.23 -10.49
N PHE A 113 6.26 -2.41 -10.04
CA PHE A 113 6.38 -2.84 -8.65
C PHE A 113 7.49 -3.88 -8.54
N LEU A 114 8.48 -3.60 -7.69
CA LEU A 114 9.53 -4.55 -7.35
C LEU A 114 9.12 -5.24 -6.06
N ILE A 115 9.02 -6.55 -6.15
CA ILE A 115 8.58 -7.44 -5.09
C ILE A 115 9.76 -8.29 -4.65
N GLY A 116 9.77 -8.67 -3.37
CA GLY A 116 10.83 -9.45 -2.75
C GLY A 116 11.35 -10.60 -3.63
N LEU A 117 12.67 -10.82 -3.56
CA LEU A 117 13.42 -11.76 -4.41
C LEU A 117 13.53 -11.33 -5.88
N GLY A 118 13.47 -10.02 -6.16
CA GLY A 118 13.74 -9.46 -7.49
C GLY A 118 12.62 -9.65 -8.50
N ARG A 119 11.41 -10.04 -8.06
CA ARG A 119 10.24 -10.10 -8.94
C ARG A 119 9.83 -8.70 -9.35
N ARG A 120 9.33 -8.58 -10.59
CA ARG A 120 8.94 -7.30 -11.18
C ARG A 120 7.57 -7.45 -11.82
N TYR A 121 6.61 -6.67 -11.34
CA TYR A 121 5.28 -6.59 -11.94
C TYR A 121 5.12 -5.26 -12.65
N VAL A 122 4.58 -5.28 -13.87
CA VAL A 122 4.36 -4.09 -14.68
C VAL A 122 2.86 -3.90 -14.85
N GLN A 123 2.35 -2.82 -14.29
CA GLN A 123 1.00 -2.35 -14.55
C GLN A 123 1.08 -1.28 -15.64
N PRO A 124 0.61 -1.56 -16.86
CA PRO A 124 0.60 -0.57 -17.93
C PRO A 124 -0.41 0.53 -17.62
N ALA A 125 -0.34 1.61 -18.39
CA ALA A 125 -1.35 2.65 -18.33
C ALA A 125 -2.74 2.08 -18.69
N VAL A 126 -3.79 2.68 -18.12
CA VAL A 126 -5.17 2.25 -18.41
C VAL A 126 -5.43 2.34 -19.92
N GLY A 127 -5.92 1.24 -20.50
CA GLY A 127 -6.20 1.16 -21.94
C GLY A 127 -4.99 0.82 -22.81
N SER A 128 -3.80 0.64 -22.23
CA SER A 128 -2.65 0.12 -22.94
C SER A 128 -2.49 -1.39 -22.73
N THR A 129 -2.09 -2.07 -23.80
CA THR A 129 -1.67 -3.48 -23.78
C THR A 129 -0.14 -3.63 -23.82
N SER A 130 0.60 -2.51 -23.97
CA SER A 130 2.05 -2.52 -23.97
C SER A 130 2.59 -2.70 -22.56
N GLY A 131 3.42 -3.72 -22.34
CA GLY A 131 4.14 -3.91 -21.08
C GLY A 131 5.42 -3.09 -20.97
N GLU A 132 5.73 -2.27 -21.97
CA GLU A 132 6.96 -1.48 -22.01
C GLU A 132 6.73 -0.07 -21.52
N LEU A 133 7.39 0.27 -20.41
CA LEU A 133 7.41 1.59 -19.84
C LEU A 133 8.80 2.20 -19.99
N THR A 134 8.87 3.44 -20.46
CA THR A 134 10.13 4.19 -20.59
C THR A 134 10.16 5.39 -19.65
N ARG A 135 11.27 6.13 -19.64
CA ARG A 135 11.49 7.30 -18.76
C ARG A 135 11.28 6.99 -17.27
N LEU A 136 11.79 5.84 -16.86
CA LEU A 136 11.55 5.31 -15.52
C LEU A 136 12.08 6.25 -14.44
N LYS A 137 11.23 6.55 -13.47
CA LYS A 137 11.54 7.35 -12.29
C LYS A 137 11.17 6.56 -11.05
N ARG A 138 12.15 6.33 -10.17
CA ARG A 138 11.87 5.76 -8.86
C ARG A 138 11.10 6.77 -8.01
N ILE A 139 9.95 6.37 -7.51
CA ILE A 139 9.11 7.21 -6.65
C ILE A 139 9.08 6.71 -5.21
N PHE A 140 9.36 5.44 -4.98
CA PHE A 140 9.40 4.85 -3.65
C PHE A 140 10.44 3.74 -3.57
N ARG A 141 11.12 3.64 -2.43
CA ARG A 141 11.88 2.46 -2.03
C ARG A 141 11.78 2.31 -0.53
N ILE A 142 11.45 1.13 -0.04
CA ILE A 142 11.46 0.86 1.40
C ILE A 142 12.91 0.95 1.92
N ARG A 143 13.12 1.73 2.98
CA ARG A 143 14.38 1.75 3.70
C ARG A 143 14.46 0.49 4.55
N PRO A 144 15.59 -0.22 4.56
CA PRO A 144 15.81 -1.27 5.54
C PRO A 144 15.60 -0.67 6.92
N VAL A 145 14.72 -1.26 7.72
CA VAL A 145 14.65 -0.93 9.14
C VAL A 145 15.99 -1.38 9.72
N GLY A 146 16.84 -0.41 10.11
CA GLY A 146 18.06 -0.71 10.83
C GLY A 146 17.75 -1.54 12.07
N PRO A 147 18.71 -2.33 12.60
CA PRO A 147 18.46 -3.12 13.80
C PRO A 147 17.87 -2.21 14.87
N PHE A 148 16.68 -2.59 15.36
CA PHE A 148 16.03 -1.95 16.49
C PHE A 148 16.99 -2.07 17.67
N GLU A 149 17.74 -1.01 17.99
CA GLU A 149 18.45 -0.93 19.26
C GLU A 149 17.36 -0.95 20.35
N ALA A 150 17.14 -2.14 20.92
CA ALA A 150 16.37 -2.28 22.13
C ALA A 150 17.01 -1.35 23.15
N ARG A 151 16.35 -0.22 23.44
CA ARG A 151 16.73 0.63 24.56
C ARG A 151 16.76 -0.27 25.78
N ALA A 152 17.95 -0.47 26.32
CA ALA A 152 18.16 -1.17 27.57
C ALA A 152 17.18 -0.60 28.59
N SER A 153 16.37 -1.48 29.17
CA SER A 153 15.50 -1.10 30.29
C SER A 153 16.39 -0.58 31.41
N ASP A 154 16.19 0.68 31.77
CA ASP A 154 16.85 1.29 32.92
C ASP A 154 16.61 0.40 34.15
N THR A 155 17.72 -0.13 34.65
CA THR A 155 17.74 -0.87 35.91
C THR A 155 17.52 0.13 37.03
N VAL A 156 16.39 0.01 37.71
CA VAL A 156 16.12 0.71 38.98
C VAL A 156 17.19 0.28 39.99
N GLN A 157 17.95 1.24 40.51
CA GLN A 157 18.66 1.14 41.79
C GLN A 157 17.83 1.78 42.90
#